data_AF-A0A1W6SL06-F1
#
_entry.id   AF-A0A1W6SL06-F1
#
_cell.length_a   1.000
_cell.length_b   1.000
_cell.length_c   1.000
_cell.angle_alpha   90.00
_cell.angle_beta   90.00
_cell.angle_gamma   90.00
#
_symmetry.space_group_name_H-M   'P 1'
#
loop_
_entity.id
_entity.type
_entity.pdbx_description
1 polymer ?
#
loop_
_entity_poly.entity_id
_entity_poly.type
_entity_poly.pdbx_seq_one_letter_code
_entity_poly.pdbx_strand_id
1 'polypeptide(L)'
;MFEFDKYEMHLHMDRNLAPLKPYTPVKGVAKMSLLMWGEHCIECAAPGCFATCDLYQSRPDQRCRRLTYGMYRNPRFPSARGYGAEVTFKQWGKIEARGNTLMMPAAAALLAERMINSIAPLANAAGAVMYRLTRDMRWSYLEYALLERFARWMHRVSRTESKPDFFLLEVYNPADVPIRMQLNMSISSGMMSKQAQLTKLPLPFRALITVPPGYSRHKFGYEQFSMITECGLPFDIAIIPDAETTASRIVFLTADFVVHHQTESVQSSSNPKIKCVVWDLDNTMWDGILLENEAVSLRPKVLDLLRFFYERGIMLSIASKNDETSAWRRLEELGIADYFLYPQINWLPKSENVRIIAEQLNIGLDTFAFIDDNPFELEEVSRALRGVACVNAADIDNLFLDPRYQGTSSEEAKKRSQFYKEEFVRKKSATRFGSDYLGFLASCEIKLYIDAYAADDLDRVSELVQRTNQLNFSGRKYAREEILPILADDEVKKYVLRCSDNFGSYGAVGFAIVRFVKQEIRIEDFMLSCRVQGRFIEQAFFNHLVISQSGQQKPKKLWVNFKPTGRNIPAQQVLESLHFEPCSPEKGLRVDLTLHSLDCAFISVASLSANEPGSGREASH
;
A
#
# COMPACT_ATOMS: atom_id res chain seq x y z
N MET A 1 -11.62 13.48 -16.43
CA MET A 1 -11.91 12.73 -17.67
C MET A 1 -11.63 11.25 -17.49
N PHE A 2 -12.50 10.41 -18.04
CA PHE A 2 -12.34 8.96 -18.09
C PHE A 2 -12.25 8.49 -19.55
N GLU A 3 -11.54 7.40 -19.79
CA GLU A 3 -11.29 6.83 -21.12
C GLU A 3 -12.49 6.03 -21.63
N PHE A 4 -13.53 6.74 -22.11
CA PHE A 4 -14.79 6.13 -22.58
C PHE A 4 -14.72 5.54 -23.99
N ASP A 5 -13.76 5.95 -24.80
CA ASP A 5 -13.62 5.55 -26.21
C ASP A 5 -13.17 4.09 -26.38
N LYS A 6 -12.77 3.45 -25.29
CA LYS A 6 -12.34 2.05 -25.23
C LYS A 6 -13.44 1.11 -24.71
N TYR A 7 -14.64 1.66 -24.51
CA TYR A 7 -15.83 0.92 -24.12
C TYR A 7 -16.33 0.01 -25.23
N GLU A 8 -16.71 -1.22 -24.87
CA GLU A 8 -17.28 -2.18 -25.81
C GLU A 8 -18.65 -2.67 -25.39
N MET A 9 -19.65 -2.20 -26.14
CA MET A 9 -21.06 -2.44 -25.86
C MET A 9 -21.44 -3.92 -25.77
N HIS A 10 -20.82 -4.79 -26.57
CA HIS A 10 -21.16 -6.21 -26.61
C HIS A 10 -20.73 -6.98 -25.35
N LEU A 11 -19.78 -6.43 -24.57
CA LEU A 11 -19.32 -7.00 -23.30
C LEU A 11 -20.14 -6.50 -22.11
N HIS A 12 -20.93 -5.43 -22.28
CA HIS A 12 -21.73 -4.83 -21.23
C HIS A 12 -23.16 -5.40 -21.24
N MET A 13 -23.34 -6.57 -20.61
CA MET A 13 -24.59 -7.33 -20.65
C MET A 13 -25.75 -6.66 -19.88
N ASP A 14 -25.49 -6.14 -18.68
CA ASP A 14 -26.50 -5.43 -17.88
C ASP A 14 -26.23 -3.92 -17.86
N ARG A 15 -27.04 -3.15 -18.58
CA ARG A 15 -26.90 -1.68 -18.72
C ARG A 15 -27.97 -0.89 -17.95
N ASN A 16 -28.74 -1.56 -17.09
CA ASN A 16 -29.88 -0.93 -16.40
C ASN A 16 -29.52 -0.37 -15.03
N LEU A 17 -28.23 -0.38 -14.66
CA LEU A 17 -27.77 0.15 -13.40
C LEU A 17 -28.19 1.62 -13.24
N ALA A 18 -28.83 1.89 -12.11
CA ALA A 18 -29.31 3.20 -11.69
C ALA A 18 -29.16 3.34 -10.16
N PRO A 19 -29.12 4.57 -9.62
CA PRO A 19 -29.06 4.78 -8.18
C PRO A 19 -30.31 4.24 -7.50
N LEU A 20 -30.14 3.37 -6.49
CA LEU A 20 -31.24 2.87 -5.65
C LEU A 20 -31.85 3.96 -4.76
N LYS A 21 -31.06 4.97 -4.41
CA LYS A 21 -31.46 6.13 -3.60
C LYS A 21 -30.95 7.40 -4.27
N PRO A 22 -31.73 8.50 -4.23
CA PRO A 22 -31.26 9.79 -4.73
C PRO A 22 -30.09 10.27 -3.88
N TYR A 23 -29.13 10.94 -4.53
CA TYR A 23 -27.99 11.57 -3.88
C TYR A 23 -27.68 12.89 -4.56
N THR A 24 -26.95 13.77 -3.86
CA THR A 24 -26.56 15.08 -4.40
C THR A 24 -25.05 15.10 -4.61
N PRO A 25 -24.57 15.21 -5.87
CA PRO A 25 -23.16 15.41 -6.17
C PRO A 25 -22.61 16.69 -5.52
N VAL A 26 -21.29 16.81 -5.45
CA VAL A 26 -20.63 18.02 -4.98
C VAL A 26 -21.10 19.25 -5.75
N LYS A 27 -21.32 20.35 -5.03
CA LYS A 27 -21.59 21.68 -5.58
C LYS A 27 -20.48 22.63 -5.11
N GLY A 28 -20.29 23.75 -5.81
CA GLY A 28 -19.36 24.79 -5.36
C GLY A 28 -17.88 24.51 -5.65
N VAL A 29 -17.54 23.62 -6.59
CA VAL A 29 -16.17 23.46 -7.08
C VAL A 29 -15.81 24.67 -7.95
N ALA A 30 -14.88 25.50 -7.49
CA ALA A 30 -14.39 26.68 -8.20
C ALA A 30 -13.39 26.33 -9.29
N LYS A 31 -12.38 25.55 -8.91
CA LYS A 31 -11.35 25.05 -9.82
C LYS A 31 -11.18 23.56 -9.67
N MET A 32 -10.77 22.89 -10.74
CA MET A 32 -10.43 21.47 -10.72
C MET A 32 -9.27 21.14 -11.65
N SER A 33 -8.54 20.07 -11.34
CA SER A 33 -7.56 19.48 -12.27
C SER A 33 -8.27 18.76 -13.41
N LEU A 34 -7.61 18.72 -14.56
CA LEU A 34 -7.97 17.81 -15.65
C LEU A 34 -7.12 16.53 -15.53
N LEU A 35 -7.65 15.53 -14.83
CA LEU A 35 -7.06 14.18 -14.79
C LEU A 35 -7.66 13.31 -15.89
N MET A 36 -6.82 12.45 -16.48
CA MET A 36 -7.23 11.50 -17.50
C MET A 36 -7.06 10.08 -16.96
N TRP A 37 -8.17 9.49 -16.53
CA TRP A 37 -8.22 8.15 -15.97
C TRP A 37 -8.31 7.12 -17.08
N GLY A 38 -7.27 6.29 -17.17
CA GLY A 38 -7.21 5.13 -18.03
C GLY A 38 -7.24 3.84 -17.22
N GLU A 39 -7.51 2.75 -17.92
CA GLU A 39 -7.48 1.40 -17.38
C GLU A 39 -6.05 0.82 -17.43
N HIS A 40 -5.57 0.35 -16.29
CA HIS A 40 -4.20 -0.14 -16.13
C HIS A 40 -4.18 -1.45 -15.34
N CYS A 41 -3.06 -2.18 -15.41
CA CYS A 41 -2.82 -3.38 -14.59
C CYS A 41 -1.86 -3.04 -13.44
N ILE A 42 -2.14 -3.54 -12.23
CA ILE A 42 -1.27 -3.39 -11.06
C ILE A 42 0.16 -3.85 -11.39
N GLU A 43 0.27 -4.98 -12.10
CA GLU A 43 1.54 -5.60 -12.49
C GLU A 43 1.97 -5.24 -13.93
N CYS A 44 1.37 -4.22 -14.57
CA CYS A 44 1.48 -3.94 -16.01
C CYS A 44 2.93 -3.83 -16.49
N ALA A 45 3.45 -4.78 -17.28
CA ALA A 45 4.77 -4.76 -17.94
C ALA A 45 4.71 -4.42 -19.43
N ALA A 46 3.83 -3.50 -19.81
CA ALA A 46 3.63 -3.17 -21.21
C ALA A 46 4.93 -2.67 -21.88
N PRO A 47 5.19 -3.01 -23.17
CA PRO A 47 4.40 -3.91 -24.00
C PRO A 47 4.72 -5.41 -23.79
N GLY A 48 5.77 -5.75 -23.03
CA GLY A 48 6.22 -7.13 -22.83
C GLY A 48 5.18 -8.08 -22.21
N CYS A 49 4.27 -7.55 -21.39
CA CYS A 49 3.18 -8.35 -20.82
C CYS A 49 2.11 -8.77 -21.84
N PHE A 50 2.04 -8.18 -23.03
CA PHE A 50 0.97 -8.49 -24.00
C PHE A 50 1.14 -9.88 -24.63
N ALA A 51 2.35 -10.42 -24.63
CA ALA A 51 2.64 -11.75 -25.19
C ALA A 51 2.83 -12.85 -24.12
N THR A 52 2.96 -12.47 -22.85
CA THR A 52 3.44 -13.37 -21.77
C THR A 52 2.49 -13.49 -20.59
N CYS A 53 1.40 -12.72 -20.58
CA CYS A 53 0.45 -12.70 -19.47
C CYS A 53 -0.80 -13.50 -19.83
N ASP A 54 -1.10 -14.54 -19.06
CA ASP A 54 -2.30 -15.38 -19.26
C ASP A 54 -3.60 -14.60 -19.09
N LEU A 55 -3.55 -13.51 -18.34
CA LEU A 55 -4.69 -12.63 -18.19
C LEU A 55 -4.81 -11.62 -19.34
N TYR A 56 -3.82 -11.46 -20.23
CA TYR A 56 -3.89 -10.46 -21.28
C TYR A 56 -5.13 -10.68 -22.17
N GLN A 57 -5.90 -9.61 -22.33
CA GLN A 57 -6.98 -9.55 -23.29
C GLN A 57 -6.86 -8.22 -24.01
N SER A 58 -6.96 -8.26 -25.33
CA SER A 58 -6.76 -7.07 -26.16
C SER A 58 -7.97 -6.13 -26.06
N ARG A 59 -7.69 -4.84 -25.95
CA ARG A 59 -8.63 -3.73 -26.19
C ARG A 59 -8.64 -3.32 -27.66
N PRO A 60 -9.56 -2.45 -28.12
CA PRO A 60 -9.52 -1.91 -29.48
C PRO A 60 -8.19 -1.24 -29.88
N ASP A 61 -7.45 -0.71 -28.91
CA ASP A 61 -6.11 -0.11 -29.07
C ASP A 61 -4.95 -1.10 -28.86
N GLN A 62 -5.25 -2.40 -28.77
CA GLN A 62 -4.32 -3.51 -28.50
C GLN A 62 -3.69 -3.51 -27.11
N ARG A 63 -4.08 -2.61 -26.20
CA ARG A 63 -3.59 -2.59 -24.81
C ARG A 63 -4.32 -3.64 -23.96
N CYS A 64 -3.79 -3.90 -22.77
CA CYS A 64 -4.34 -4.88 -21.85
C CYS A 64 -5.68 -4.42 -21.27
N ARG A 65 -6.71 -5.26 -21.39
CA ARG A 65 -8.03 -5.09 -20.78
C ARG A 65 -8.05 -5.62 -19.35
N ARG A 66 -8.16 -4.77 -18.36
CA ARG A 66 -8.42 -5.02 -16.94
C ARG A 66 -9.78 -4.53 -16.40
N LEU A 67 -10.65 -4.00 -17.25
CA LEU A 67 -12.05 -3.69 -17.00
C LEU A 67 -12.91 -4.57 -17.91
N THR A 68 -14.02 -5.10 -17.41
CA THR A 68 -14.82 -6.09 -18.14
C THR A 68 -15.25 -5.60 -19.53
N TYR A 69 -15.66 -4.34 -19.64
CA TYR A 69 -16.17 -3.73 -20.88
C TYR A 69 -15.54 -2.36 -21.18
N GLY A 70 -14.42 -2.01 -20.53
CA GLY A 70 -13.91 -0.64 -20.50
C GLY A 70 -14.71 0.26 -19.56
N MET A 71 -14.60 1.57 -19.72
CA MET A 71 -15.35 2.55 -18.91
C MET A 71 -16.64 2.95 -19.62
N TYR A 72 -17.79 2.76 -18.98
CA TYR A 72 -19.09 3.14 -19.53
C TYR A 72 -19.54 4.51 -19.01
N ARG A 73 -19.97 5.39 -19.93
CA ARG A 73 -20.59 6.67 -19.58
C ARG A 73 -22.05 6.44 -19.21
N ASN A 74 -22.35 6.32 -17.92
CA ASN A 74 -23.71 6.08 -17.43
C ASN A 74 -24.43 7.42 -17.07
N PRO A 75 -25.42 7.87 -17.87
CA PRO A 75 -26.11 9.13 -17.64
C PRO A 75 -27.10 9.09 -16.46
N ARG A 76 -27.44 7.90 -15.94
CA ARG A 76 -28.37 7.76 -14.81
C ARG A 76 -27.73 8.15 -13.47
N PHE A 77 -26.42 8.31 -13.44
CA PHE A 77 -25.66 8.74 -12.27
C PHE A 77 -25.26 10.21 -12.42
N PRO A 78 -26.02 11.16 -11.87
CA PRO A 78 -25.65 12.57 -11.94
C PRO A 78 -24.31 12.82 -11.22
N SER A 79 -23.52 13.73 -11.79
CA SER A 79 -22.23 14.20 -11.26
C SER A 79 -21.97 15.64 -11.72
N ALA A 80 -20.85 16.25 -11.33
CA ALA A 80 -20.41 17.53 -11.90
C ALA A 80 -20.27 17.50 -13.44
N ARG A 81 -20.06 16.31 -14.03
CA ARG A 81 -19.97 16.08 -15.48
C ARG A 81 -21.32 15.76 -16.13
N GLY A 82 -22.35 15.52 -15.33
CA GLY A 82 -23.68 15.09 -15.76
C GLY A 82 -23.82 13.58 -16.02
N TYR A 83 -22.80 12.78 -15.69
CA TYR A 83 -22.78 11.32 -15.84
C TYR A 83 -21.77 10.68 -14.89
N GLY A 84 -21.96 9.40 -14.59
CA GLY A 84 -20.97 8.58 -13.89
C GLY A 84 -20.12 7.78 -14.87
N ALA A 85 -18.86 7.55 -14.52
CA ALA A 85 -17.98 6.60 -15.18
C ALA A 85 -18.13 5.24 -14.48
N GLU A 86 -18.92 4.38 -15.09
CA GLU A 86 -19.18 3.03 -14.60
C GLU A 86 -18.10 2.06 -15.09
N VAL A 87 -17.53 1.30 -14.17
CA VAL A 87 -16.52 0.29 -14.47
C VAL A 87 -16.81 -0.99 -13.71
N THR A 88 -16.36 -2.11 -14.26
CA THR A 88 -16.25 -3.38 -13.53
C THR A 88 -14.81 -3.84 -13.61
N PHE A 89 -14.14 -3.95 -12.46
CA PHE A 89 -12.76 -4.38 -12.43
C PHE A 89 -12.64 -5.87 -12.75
N LYS A 90 -11.55 -6.25 -13.40
CA LYS A 90 -11.06 -7.62 -13.51
C LYS A 90 -9.85 -7.79 -12.60
N GLN A 91 -9.44 -9.04 -12.39
CA GLN A 91 -8.22 -9.38 -11.66
C GLN A 91 -7.02 -8.49 -12.06
N TRP A 92 -6.38 -7.90 -11.05
CA TRP A 92 -5.26 -6.95 -11.15
C TRP A 92 -5.57 -5.64 -11.89
N GLY A 93 -6.84 -5.32 -12.10
CA GLY A 93 -7.24 -4.04 -12.67
C GLY A 93 -7.12 -2.89 -11.69
N LYS A 94 -6.69 -1.75 -12.22
CA LYS A 94 -6.72 -0.45 -11.56
C LYS A 94 -7.12 0.62 -12.57
N ILE A 95 -7.58 1.75 -12.09
CA ILE A 95 -7.62 2.97 -12.90
C ILE A 95 -6.45 3.86 -12.49
N GLU A 96 -5.80 4.47 -13.46
CA GLU A 96 -4.60 5.27 -13.26
C GLU A 96 -4.66 6.53 -14.11
N ALA A 97 -4.17 7.64 -13.57
CA ALA A 97 -4.06 8.91 -14.26
C ALA A 97 -2.69 9.53 -14.00
N ARG A 98 -2.20 10.28 -14.99
CA ARG A 98 -1.02 11.13 -14.78
C ARG A 98 -1.39 12.30 -13.89
N GLY A 99 -0.74 12.39 -12.73
CA GLY A 99 -0.97 13.45 -11.77
C GLY A 99 -0.57 14.82 -12.32
N ASN A 100 -1.46 15.80 -12.14
CA ASN A 100 -1.15 17.22 -12.32
C ASN A 100 -2.04 18.06 -11.40
N THR A 101 -1.49 19.15 -10.87
CA THR A 101 -2.21 20.08 -9.98
C THR A 101 -2.56 21.38 -10.69
N LEU A 102 -2.70 21.36 -12.02
CA LEU A 102 -3.06 22.55 -12.80
C LEU A 102 -4.54 22.86 -12.55
N MET A 103 -4.81 23.83 -11.69
CA MET A 103 -6.16 24.21 -11.29
C MET A 103 -6.80 25.12 -12.34
N MET A 104 -7.79 24.59 -13.06
CA MET A 104 -8.57 25.34 -14.05
C MET A 104 -9.95 25.68 -13.49
N PRO A 105 -10.57 26.82 -13.87
CA PRO A 105 -11.99 27.05 -13.57
C PRO A 105 -12.83 25.84 -13.95
N ALA A 106 -13.72 25.39 -13.07
CA ALA A 106 -14.43 24.11 -13.25
C ALA A 106 -15.17 24.04 -14.60
N ALA A 107 -15.83 25.12 -15.01
CA ALA A 107 -16.49 25.22 -16.31
C ALA A 107 -15.52 25.04 -17.49
N ALA A 108 -14.32 25.61 -17.41
CA ALA A 108 -13.30 25.49 -18.44
C ALA A 108 -12.70 24.07 -18.51
N ALA A 109 -12.44 23.44 -17.35
CA ALA A 109 -11.98 22.06 -17.29
C ALA A 109 -13.00 21.09 -17.92
N LEU A 110 -14.29 21.28 -17.61
CA LEU A 110 -15.38 20.48 -18.16
C LEU A 110 -15.57 20.72 -19.67
N LEU A 111 -15.38 21.94 -20.15
CA LEU A 111 -15.40 22.26 -21.58
C LEU A 111 -14.24 21.58 -22.33
N ALA A 112 -13.02 21.66 -21.79
CA ALA A 112 -11.85 21.00 -22.34
C ALA A 112 -12.05 19.48 -22.41
N GLU A 113 -12.59 18.86 -21.35
CA GLU A 113 -12.93 17.44 -21.34
C GLU A 113 -13.93 17.07 -22.47
N ARG A 114 -14.97 17.88 -22.68
CA ARG A 114 -15.94 17.66 -23.77
C ARG A 114 -15.30 17.78 -25.16
N MET A 115 -14.41 18.75 -25.35
CA MET A 115 -13.68 18.89 -26.62
C MET A 115 -12.76 17.69 -26.88
N ILE A 116 -11.97 17.27 -25.89
CA ILE A 116 -11.07 16.12 -26.03
C ILE A 116 -11.86 14.86 -26.39
N ASN A 117 -12.94 14.57 -25.65
CA ASN A 117 -13.80 13.41 -25.92
C ASN A 117 -14.46 13.45 -27.31
N SER A 118 -14.70 14.64 -27.88
CA SER A 118 -15.29 14.79 -29.21
C SER A 118 -14.27 14.56 -30.33
N ILE A 119 -12.99 14.87 -30.07
CA ILE A 119 -11.88 14.75 -31.04
C ILE A 119 -11.25 13.35 -31.01
N ALA A 120 -11.24 12.69 -29.85
CA ALA A 120 -10.63 11.37 -29.63
C ALA A 120 -11.03 10.30 -30.67
N PRO A 121 -12.33 10.10 -31.02
CA PRO A 121 -12.72 9.13 -32.04
C PRO A 121 -12.14 9.42 -33.44
N LEU A 122 -12.01 10.71 -33.80
CA LEU A 122 -11.44 11.13 -35.10
C LEU A 122 -9.93 10.89 -35.14
N ALA A 123 -9.23 11.20 -34.04
CA ALA A 123 -7.80 10.90 -33.91
C ALA A 123 -7.53 9.39 -33.97
N ASN A 124 -8.38 8.58 -33.33
CA ASN A 124 -8.31 7.12 -33.38
C ASN A 124 -8.57 6.56 -34.78
N ALA A 125 -9.58 7.07 -35.49
CA ALA A 125 -9.83 6.68 -36.87
C ALA A 125 -8.66 7.00 -37.79
N ALA A 126 -8.07 8.20 -37.66
CA ALA A 126 -6.89 8.60 -38.41
C ALA A 126 -5.66 7.73 -38.09
N GLY A 127 -5.43 7.44 -36.80
CA GLY A 127 -4.35 6.54 -36.35
C GLY A 127 -4.51 5.11 -36.89
N ALA A 128 -5.72 4.57 -36.91
CA ALA A 128 -6.01 3.26 -37.46
C ALA A 128 -5.80 3.19 -38.99
N VAL A 129 -6.18 4.25 -39.73
CA VAL A 129 -5.93 4.36 -41.17
C VAL A 129 -4.42 4.43 -41.44
N MET A 130 -3.69 5.24 -40.68
CA MET A 130 -2.23 5.35 -40.82
C MET A 130 -1.52 4.06 -40.44
N TYR A 131 -1.97 3.34 -39.41
CA TYR A 131 -1.46 2.00 -39.08
C TYR A 131 -1.69 1.01 -40.23
N ARG A 132 -2.88 1.00 -40.85
CA ARG A 132 -3.16 0.12 -42.01
C ARG A 132 -2.26 0.45 -43.20
N LEU A 133 -1.96 1.72 -43.44
CA LEU A 133 -1.10 2.18 -44.53
C LEU A 133 0.39 1.91 -44.29
N THR A 134 0.86 2.09 -43.05
CA THR A 134 2.30 2.07 -42.73
C THR A 134 2.76 0.78 -42.07
N ARG A 135 1.84 -0.02 -41.52
CA ARG A 135 2.10 -1.16 -40.61
C ARG A 135 2.98 -0.83 -39.40
N ASP A 136 3.17 0.45 -39.13
CA ASP A 136 4.01 0.92 -38.05
C ASP A 136 3.15 1.09 -36.79
N MET A 137 3.44 0.26 -35.78
CA MET A 137 2.74 0.25 -34.51
C MET A 137 2.71 1.62 -33.84
N ARG A 138 3.65 2.53 -34.13
CA ARG A 138 3.67 3.90 -33.57
C ARG A 138 2.39 4.69 -33.85
N TRP A 139 1.65 4.38 -34.92
CA TRP A 139 0.38 5.04 -35.23
C TRP A 139 -0.79 4.61 -34.35
N SER A 140 -0.74 3.41 -33.73
CA SER A 140 -1.71 3.03 -32.69
C SER A 140 -1.47 3.76 -31.35
N TYR A 141 -0.31 4.41 -31.20
CA TYR A 141 0.05 5.19 -30.00
C TYR A 141 -0.16 6.70 -30.17
N LEU A 142 -0.61 7.20 -31.33
CA LEU A 142 -0.58 8.64 -31.60
C LEU A 142 -1.49 9.44 -30.66
N GLU A 143 -2.71 8.96 -30.42
CA GLU A 143 -3.65 9.57 -29.47
C GLU A 143 -3.06 9.59 -28.05
N TYR A 144 -2.60 8.43 -27.57
CA TYR A 144 -1.97 8.31 -26.25
C TYR A 144 -0.74 9.21 -26.12
N ALA A 145 0.13 9.27 -27.14
CA ALA A 145 1.33 10.11 -27.13
C ALA A 145 0.98 11.61 -27.14
N LEU A 146 -0.08 12.02 -27.84
CA LEU A 146 -0.57 13.40 -27.83
C LEU A 146 -1.17 13.77 -26.47
N LEU A 147 -2.01 12.89 -25.90
CA LEU A 147 -2.59 13.06 -24.57
C LEU A 147 -1.50 13.07 -23.49
N GLU A 148 -0.49 12.21 -23.59
CA GLU A 148 0.64 12.15 -22.65
C GLU A 148 1.55 13.37 -22.80
N ARG A 149 1.78 13.89 -24.02
CA ARG A 149 2.49 15.18 -24.23
C ARG A 149 1.71 16.34 -23.64
N PHE A 150 0.39 16.34 -23.79
CA PHE A 150 -0.49 17.35 -23.21
C PHE A 150 -0.49 17.29 -21.68
N ALA A 151 -0.64 16.09 -21.08
CA ALA A 151 -0.51 15.89 -19.63
C ALA A 151 0.85 16.35 -19.09
N ARG A 152 1.94 16.03 -19.81
CA ARG A 152 3.31 16.50 -19.48
C ARG A 152 3.45 18.01 -19.59
N TRP A 153 2.79 18.64 -20.55
CA TRP A 153 2.76 20.08 -20.67
C TRP A 153 1.98 20.71 -19.52
N MET A 154 0.78 20.20 -19.20
CA MET A 154 -0.02 20.66 -18.05
C MET A 154 0.74 20.55 -16.73
N HIS A 155 1.46 19.44 -16.50
CA HIS A 155 2.32 19.29 -15.31
C HIS A 155 3.42 20.37 -15.24
N ARG A 156 4.07 20.70 -16.37
CA ARG A 156 5.11 21.74 -16.41
C ARG A 156 4.56 23.15 -16.16
N VAL A 157 3.35 23.43 -16.67
CA VAL A 157 2.67 24.73 -16.55
C VAL A 157 2.00 24.91 -15.18
N SER A 158 1.72 23.82 -14.44
CA SER A 158 1.07 23.81 -13.12
C SER A 158 1.80 24.57 -11.99
N ARG A 159 2.93 25.23 -12.27
CA ARG A 159 3.82 25.78 -11.23
C ARG A 159 3.35 27.10 -10.60
N THR A 160 2.31 27.78 -11.11
CA THR A 160 2.25 29.23 -10.88
C THR A 160 1.08 29.90 -10.15
N GLU A 161 -0.13 29.36 -9.91
CA GLU A 161 -1.17 30.27 -9.30
C GLU A 161 -2.17 29.75 -8.26
N SER A 162 -2.51 28.47 -8.14
CA SER A 162 -3.38 28.02 -7.02
C SER A 162 -3.24 26.55 -6.69
N LYS A 163 -2.96 26.24 -5.42
CA LYS A 163 -2.90 24.88 -4.87
C LYS A 163 -4.32 24.31 -4.73
N PRO A 164 -4.52 22.99 -4.88
CA PRO A 164 -5.81 22.38 -4.58
C PRO A 164 -6.07 22.36 -3.07
N ASP A 165 -7.34 22.40 -2.66
CA ASP A 165 -7.72 22.25 -1.25
C ASP A 165 -7.70 20.77 -0.84
N PHE A 166 -8.18 19.90 -1.73
CA PHE A 166 -8.23 18.46 -1.53
C PHE A 166 -8.30 17.70 -2.87
N PHE A 167 -7.96 16.41 -2.83
CA PHE A 167 -8.37 15.44 -3.85
C PHE A 167 -9.77 14.92 -3.49
N LEU A 168 -10.71 15.09 -4.41
CA LEU A 168 -12.11 14.71 -4.24
C LEU A 168 -12.40 13.42 -5.00
N LEU A 169 -12.83 12.38 -4.26
CA LEU A 169 -13.37 11.15 -4.81
C LEU A 169 -14.85 11.01 -4.46
N GLU A 170 -15.71 11.10 -5.46
CA GLU A 170 -17.13 10.77 -5.35
C GLU A 170 -17.40 9.49 -6.13
N VAL A 171 -17.99 8.51 -5.44
CA VAL A 171 -18.23 7.17 -5.99
C VAL A 171 -19.59 6.66 -5.55
N TYR A 172 -20.20 5.84 -6.40
CA TYR A 172 -21.40 5.08 -6.09
C TYR A 172 -21.07 3.59 -6.14
N ASN A 173 -21.32 2.90 -5.04
CA ASN A 173 -21.23 1.45 -4.94
C ASN A 173 -22.62 0.83 -5.17
N PRO A 174 -22.83 0.09 -6.27
CA PRO A 174 -24.07 -0.61 -6.55
C PRO A 174 -24.26 -1.92 -5.77
N ALA A 175 -23.21 -2.44 -5.14
CA ALA A 175 -23.28 -3.65 -4.32
C ALA A 175 -23.94 -3.36 -2.96
N ASP A 176 -24.46 -4.41 -2.35
CA ASP A 176 -25.03 -4.44 -1.01
C ASP A 176 -23.97 -4.55 0.10
N VAL A 177 -22.72 -4.83 -0.26
CA VAL A 177 -21.56 -4.90 0.64
C VAL A 177 -20.56 -3.77 0.40
N PRO A 178 -19.84 -3.30 1.44
CA PRO A 178 -18.77 -2.31 1.28
C PRO A 178 -17.61 -2.83 0.42
N ILE A 179 -17.05 -1.95 -0.42
CA ILE A 179 -15.91 -2.28 -1.28
C ILE A 179 -14.68 -1.52 -0.78
N ARG A 180 -13.60 -2.26 -0.50
CA ARG A 180 -12.30 -1.67 -0.16
C ARG A 180 -11.51 -1.35 -1.43
N MET A 181 -10.93 -0.16 -1.47
CA MET A 181 -10.02 0.30 -2.50
C MET A 181 -8.84 1.05 -1.87
N GLN A 182 -7.75 1.20 -2.61
CA GLN A 182 -6.60 2.01 -2.25
C GLN A 182 -6.45 3.16 -3.24
N LEU A 183 -6.30 4.38 -2.75
CA LEU A 183 -5.84 5.52 -3.52
C LEU A 183 -4.34 5.69 -3.28
N ASN A 184 -3.57 5.60 -4.36
CA ASN A 184 -2.12 5.69 -4.32
C ASN A 184 -1.65 6.85 -5.17
N MET A 185 -0.68 7.62 -4.68
CA MET A 185 0.09 8.59 -5.46
C MET A 185 1.57 8.29 -5.31
N SER A 186 2.32 8.26 -6.41
CA SER A 186 3.75 7.95 -6.38
C SER A 186 4.50 8.57 -7.55
N ILE A 187 5.79 8.85 -7.36
CA ILE A 187 6.65 9.36 -8.44
C ILE A 187 6.73 8.34 -9.57
N SER A 188 6.57 8.82 -10.80
CA SER A 188 6.60 8.03 -12.00
C SER A 188 8.00 7.52 -12.30
N SER A 189 8.18 6.21 -12.35
CA SER A 189 9.47 5.56 -12.61
C SER A 189 9.98 5.71 -14.06
N GLY A 190 9.11 6.00 -15.03
CA GLY A 190 9.44 5.98 -16.46
C GLY A 190 10.36 7.09 -17.00
N MET A 191 10.77 8.08 -16.19
CA MET A 191 11.56 9.24 -16.66
C MET A 191 12.58 9.76 -15.63
N MET A 192 13.17 8.88 -14.81
CA MET A 192 14.24 9.30 -13.91
C MET A 192 15.59 9.35 -14.66
N SER A 193 16.26 10.50 -14.66
CA SER A 193 17.68 10.55 -15.03
C SER A 193 18.50 9.85 -13.94
N LYS A 194 19.68 9.30 -14.28
CA LYS A 194 20.62 8.70 -13.30
C LYS A 194 20.93 9.62 -12.11
N GLN A 195 20.81 10.94 -12.29
CA GLN A 195 21.06 11.95 -11.26
C GLN A 195 19.90 12.12 -10.26
N ALA A 196 18.66 11.89 -10.69
CA ALA A 196 17.48 11.95 -9.81
C ALA A 196 17.33 10.71 -8.91
N GLN A 197 18.04 9.62 -9.22
CA GLN A 197 18.13 8.43 -8.37
C GLN A 197 18.99 8.66 -7.12
N LEU A 198 19.80 9.72 -7.08
CA LEU A 198 20.69 10.06 -5.96
C LEU A 198 20.03 10.98 -4.92
N THR A 199 18.80 11.46 -5.15
CA THR A 199 18.03 12.29 -4.21
C THR A 199 16.94 11.47 -3.53
N LYS A 200 16.74 11.66 -2.23
CA LYS A 200 15.71 10.96 -1.43
C LYS A 200 14.32 11.31 -1.99
N LEU A 201 13.71 10.39 -2.70
CA LEU A 201 12.38 10.57 -3.28
C LEU A 201 11.31 10.68 -2.18
N PRO A 202 10.26 11.50 -2.39
CA PRO A 202 9.15 11.55 -1.44
C PRO A 202 8.47 10.18 -1.34
N LEU A 203 8.03 9.84 -0.13
CA LEU A 203 7.30 8.60 0.12
C LEU A 203 5.97 8.63 -0.67
N PRO A 204 5.52 7.47 -1.19
CA PRO A 204 4.23 7.39 -1.87
C PRO A 204 3.09 7.62 -0.87
N PHE A 205 2.09 8.38 -1.28
CA PHE A 205 0.85 8.57 -0.53
C PHE A 205 -0.04 7.36 -0.81
N ARG A 206 -0.60 6.77 0.24
CA ARG A 206 -1.51 5.63 0.16
C ARG A 206 -2.62 5.81 1.17
N ALA A 207 -3.86 5.75 0.70
CA ALA A 207 -5.04 5.82 1.56
C ALA A 207 -5.96 4.63 1.27
N LEU A 208 -6.38 3.94 2.33
CA LEU A 208 -7.42 2.92 2.24
C LEU A 208 -8.79 3.60 2.24
N ILE A 209 -9.61 3.26 1.26
CA ILE A 209 -10.95 3.79 1.05
C ILE A 209 -11.95 2.64 1.23
N THR A 210 -12.89 2.81 2.16
CA THR A 210 -14.02 1.91 2.29
C THR A 210 -15.24 2.56 1.65
N VAL A 211 -15.74 1.98 0.56
CA VAL A 211 -16.88 2.51 -0.18
C VAL A 211 -18.14 1.77 0.25
N PRO A 212 -18.98 2.37 1.11
CA PRO A 212 -20.23 1.75 1.54
C PRO A 212 -21.21 1.62 0.35
N PRO A 213 -22.21 0.72 0.44
CA PRO A 213 -23.32 0.66 -0.50
C PRO A 213 -23.94 2.04 -0.76
N GLY A 214 -24.19 2.36 -2.03
CA GLY A 214 -24.72 3.65 -2.47
C GLY A 214 -23.67 4.74 -2.69
N TYR A 215 -24.11 6.00 -2.63
CA TYR A 215 -23.25 7.17 -2.83
C TYR A 215 -22.35 7.41 -1.62
N SER A 216 -21.07 7.69 -1.88
CA SER A 216 -20.14 8.18 -0.86
C SER A 216 -19.17 9.21 -1.44
N ARG A 217 -18.66 10.06 -0.55
CA ARG A 217 -17.72 11.13 -0.85
C ARG A 217 -16.52 11.01 0.09
N HIS A 218 -15.33 11.02 -0.50
CA HIS A 218 -14.05 10.92 0.21
C HIS A 218 -13.20 12.13 -0.20
N LYS A 219 -12.71 12.87 0.79
CA LYS A 219 -11.84 14.04 0.59
C LYS A 219 -10.49 13.74 1.22
N PHE A 220 -9.41 13.99 0.48
CA PHE A 220 -8.05 13.88 0.97
C PHE A 220 -7.44 15.28 0.92
N GLY A 221 -7.09 15.83 2.08
CA GLY A 221 -6.56 17.18 2.18
C GLY A 221 -5.20 17.30 1.49
N TYR A 222 -4.92 18.50 0.98
CA TYR A 222 -3.68 18.79 0.26
C TYR A 222 -2.40 18.39 1.01
N GLU A 223 -2.40 18.60 2.32
CA GLU A 223 -1.29 18.30 3.22
C GLU A 223 -0.85 16.83 3.18
N GLN A 224 -1.76 15.90 2.87
CA GLN A 224 -1.49 14.47 2.88
C GLN A 224 -0.64 14.01 1.69
N PHE A 225 -0.64 14.76 0.59
CA PHE A 225 0.08 14.41 -0.65
C PHE A 225 0.93 15.57 -1.20
N SER A 226 1.06 16.66 -0.45
CA SER A 226 1.84 17.85 -0.81
C SER A 226 3.28 17.48 -1.19
N MET A 227 3.94 16.62 -0.42
CA MET A 227 5.31 16.14 -0.69
C MET A 227 5.49 15.56 -2.11
N ILE A 228 4.47 14.92 -2.66
CA ILE A 228 4.52 14.35 -4.02
C ILE A 228 4.20 15.42 -5.05
N THR A 229 3.14 16.20 -4.82
CA THR A 229 2.71 17.21 -5.79
C THR A 229 3.67 18.40 -5.90
N GLU A 230 4.42 18.70 -4.86
CA GLU A 230 5.36 19.84 -4.80
C GLU A 230 6.80 19.48 -5.15
N CYS A 231 7.16 18.19 -5.21
CA CYS A 231 8.55 17.78 -5.50
C CYS A 231 9.01 18.14 -6.94
N GLY A 232 8.10 18.59 -7.80
CA GLY A 232 8.37 18.98 -9.18
C GLY A 232 8.65 17.82 -10.13
N LEU A 233 8.63 16.58 -9.63
CA LEU A 233 8.76 15.36 -10.43
C LEU A 233 7.37 14.88 -10.89
N PRO A 234 7.28 14.30 -12.10
CA PRO A 234 6.03 13.69 -12.54
C PRO A 234 5.60 12.54 -11.62
N PHE A 235 4.31 12.47 -11.31
CA PHE A 235 3.73 11.44 -10.46
C PHE A 235 2.46 10.85 -11.07
N ASP A 236 2.12 9.63 -10.64
CA ASP A 236 0.92 8.92 -11.07
C ASP A 236 -0.05 8.81 -9.89
N ILE A 237 -1.35 8.79 -10.20
CA ILE A 237 -2.44 8.60 -9.25
C ILE A 237 -3.19 7.35 -9.67
N ALA A 238 -3.34 6.39 -8.76
CA ALA A 238 -3.99 5.11 -9.03
C ALA A 238 -5.08 4.81 -7.98
N ILE A 239 -6.22 4.30 -8.45
CA ILE A 239 -7.27 3.74 -7.60
C ILE A 239 -7.31 2.23 -7.87
N ILE A 240 -7.09 1.45 -6.80
CA ILE A 240 -6.86 0.02 -6.87
C ILE A 240 -7.88 -0.69 -5.98
N PRO A 241 -8.78 -1.55 -6.51
CA PRO A 241 -9.63 -2.40 -5.68
C PRO A 241 -8.79 -3.44 -4.94
N ASP A 242 -9.26 -3.83 -3.76
CA ASP A 242 -8.64 -4.91 -2.99
C ASP A 242 -8.75 -6.28 -3.71
N ALA A 243 -7.88 -7.23 -3.35
CA ALA A 243 -7.80 -8.54 -3.99
C ALA A 243 -9.07 -9.39 -3.81
N GLU A 244 -9.80 -9.18 -2.71
CA GLU A 244 -11.09 -9.84 -2.44
C GLU A 244 -12.25 -9.18 -3.20
N THR A 245 -12.07 -7.94 -3.68
CA THR A 245 -13.12 -7.13 -4.32
C THR A 245 -12.92 -6.98 -5.82
N THR A 246 -12.03 -7.75 -6.44
CA THR A 246 -11.54 -7.53 -7.81
C THR A 246 -12.57 -7.84 -8.92
N ALA A 247 -13.82 -8.16 -8.58
CA ALA A 247 -14.98 -8.26 -9.47
C ALA A 247 -16.03 -7.14 -9.22
N SER A 248 -15.67 -6.10 -8.47
CA SER A 248 -16.58 -5.03 -8.07
C SER A 248 -16.95 -4.12 -9.24
N ARG A 249 -18.26 -3.93 -9.43
CA ARG A 249 -18.81 -2.87 -10.27
C ARG A 249 -18.88 -1.58 -9.46
N ILE A 250 -18.36 -0.47 -9.97
CA ILE A 250 -18.33 0.83 -9.29
C ILE A 250 -18.64 1.94 -10.29
N VAL A 251 -19.32 3.00 -9.83
CA VAL A 251 -19.52 4.21 -10.62
C VAL A 251 -18.72 5.37 -10.03
N PHE A 252 -17.72 5.86 -10.75
CA PHE A 252 -16.96 7.06 -10.39
C PHE A 252 -17.69 8.31 -10.86
N LEU A 253 -17.94 9.25 -9.97
CA LEU A 253 -18.64 10.50 -10.27
C LEU A 253 -17.65 11.66 -10.42
N THR A 254 -16.68 11.73 -9.51
CA THR A 254 -15.59 12.73 -9.48
C THR A 254 -14.34 12.05 -8.92
N ALA A 255 -13.18 12.32 -9.50
CA ALA A 255 -11.88 11.81 -9.03
C ALA A 255 -10.80 12.79 -9.45
N ASP A 256 -10.78 13.98 -8.84
CA ASP A 256 -9.99 15.12 -9.29
C ASP A 256 -9.50 15.96 -8.09
N PHE A 257 -8.39 16.67 -8.26
CA PHE A 257 -8.02 17.76 -7.35
C PHE A 257 -8.97 18.94 -7.54
N VAL A 258 -9.40 19.58 -6.45
CA VAL A 258 -10.39 20.66 -6.50
C VAL A 258 -10.05 21.80 -5.56
N VAL A 259 -10.56 22.99 -5.90
CA VAL A 259 -10.62 24.19 -5.05
C VAL A 259 -12.11 24.58 -4.91
N HIS A 260 -12.59 24.88 -3.72
CA HIS A 260 -13.99 25.29 -3.51
C HIS A 260 -14.21 26.81 -3.61
N HIS A 261 -15.43 27.23 -3.99
CA HIS A 261 -15.80 28.64 -4.21
C HIS A 261 -15.92 29.49 -2.95
N GLN A 262 -15.93 28.85 -1.78
CA GLN A 262 -15.94 29.53 -0.50
C GLN A 262 -14.89 28.86 0.37
N THR A 263 -14.07 29.67 1.03
CA THR A 263 -13.42 29.32 2.30
C THR A 263 -14.53 29.16 3.35
N GLU A 264 -15.44 28.20 3.15
CA GLU A 264 -16.33 27.76 4.20
C GLU A 264 -15.42 27.16 5.27
N SER A 265 -15.36 27.84 6.41
CA SER A 265 -14.98 27.22 7.68
C SER A 265 -15.62 25.83 7.71
N VAL A 266 -14.78 24.80 7.80
CA VAL A 266 -15.19 23.40 7.81
C VAL A 266 -16.23 23.19 8.93
N GLN A 267 -17.51 23.27 8.58
CA GLN A 267 -18.60 22.74 9.38
C GLN A 267 -19.12 21.52 8.62
N SER A 268 -18.44 20.39 8.82
CA SER A 268 -18.96 19.07 8.45
C SER A 268 -20.14 18.75 9.37
N SER A 269 -21.34 18.60 8.80
CA SER A 269 -22.55 18.13 9.48
C SER A 269 -22.55 16.63 9.82
N SER A 270 -21.37 16.09 10.10
CA SER A 270 -21.16 14.92 10.98
C SER A 270 -19.72 15.05 11.47
N ASN A 271 -19.52 15.44 12.72
CA ASN A 271 -18.17 15.47 13.26
C ASN A 271 -17.55 14.06 13.09
N PRO A 272 -16.33 13.96 12.54
CA PRO A 272 -15.66 12.68 12.35
C PRO A 272 -15.59 11.92 13.68
N LYS A 273 -15.76 10.59 13.61
CA LYS A 273 -15.58 9.73 14.79
C LYS A 273 -14.13 9.84 15.25
N ILE A 274 -13.94 9.99 16.56
CA ILE A 274 -12.62 10.00 17.19
C ILE A 274 -12.06 8.57 17.18
N LYS A 275 -10.82 8.46 16.70
CA LYS A 275 -10.06 7.21 16.62
C LYS A 275 -8.86 7.21 17.57
N CYS A 276 -8.39 8.38 17.99
CA CYS A 276 -7.31 8.53 18.95
C CYS A 276 -7.59 9.67 19.92
N VAL A 277 -7.36 9.45 21.20
CA VAL A 277 -7.40 10.49 22.25
C VAL A 277 -5.99 10.66 22.81
N VAL A 278 -5.48 11.88 22.70
CA VAL A 278 -4.17 12.28 23.20
C VAL A 278 -4.36 13.08 24.47
N TRP A 279 -3.68 12.67 25.54
CA TRP A 279 -3.82 13.25 26.86
C TRP A 279 -2.57 14.05 27.24
N ASP A 280 -2.79 15.22 27.83
CA ASP A 280 -1.84 15.80 28.76
C ASP A 280 -1.89 15.06 30.12
N LEU A 281 -0.88 15.26 30.98
CA LEU A 281 -0.76 14.55 32.27
C LEU A 281 -1.10 15.44 33.48
N ASP A 282 -0.32 16.48 33.73
CA ASP A 282 -0.41 17.31 34.94
C ASP A 282 -1.72 18.11 34.95
N ASN A 283 -2.44 18.08 36.08
CA ASN A 283 -3.80 18.64 36.21
C ASN A 283 -4.85 18.10 35.22
N THR A 284 -4.47 17.25 34.27
CA THR A 284 -5.34 16.67 33.25
C THR A 284 -5.73 15.23 33.59
N MET A 285 -4.75 14.33 33.72
CA MET A 285 -4.98 12.93 34.10
C MET A 285 -4.95 12.72 35.61
N TRP A 286 -4.06 13.44 36.29
CA TRP A 286 -3.94 13.42 37.74
C TRP A 286 -4.01 14.83 38.31
N ASP A 287 -4.36 14.94 39.58
CA ASP A 287 -4.42 16.22 40.28
C ASP A 287 -3.02 16.64 40.73
N GLY A 288 -2.58 17.81 40.28
CA GLY A 288 -1.28 18.40 40.61
C GLY A 288 -0.23 18.28 39.50
N ILE A 289 0.92 18.89 39.76
CA ILE A 289 2.10 18.91 38.88
C ILE A 289 3.12 17.91 39.43
N LEU A 290 3.51 16.92 38.63
CA LEU A 290 4.38 15.82 39.07
C LEU A 290 5.73 16.30 39.61
N LEU A 291 6.28 17.39 39.07
CA LEU A 291 7.55 17.97 39.52
C LEU A 291 7.47 18.56 40.95
N GLU A 292 6.29 18.99 41.37
CA GLU A 292 6.07 19.62 42.67
C GLU A 292 5.62 18.61 43.73
N ASN A 293 4.97 17.52 43.30
CA ASN A 293 4.48 16.46 44.17
C ASN A 293 4.52 15.10 43.46
N GLU A 294 5.37 14.18 43.92
CA GLU A 294 5.48 12.85 43.32
C GLU A 294 4.25 11.95 43.60
N ALA A 295 3.41 12.32 44.56
CA ALA A 295 2.24 11.54 45.00
C ALA A 295 0.91 11.95 44.32
N VAL A 296 0.94 12.36 43.04
CA VAL A 296 -0.27 12.74 42.28
C VAL A 296 -1.24 11.56 42.08
N SER A 297 -2.52 11.74 42.36
CA SER A 297 -3.56 10.71 42.15
C SER A 297 -4.37 10.98 40.88
N LEU A 298 -4.82 9.92 40.21
CA LEU A 298 -5.71 10.07 39.05
C LEU A 298 -6.97 10.86 39.40
N ARG A 299 -7.34 11.77 38.51
CA ARG A 299 -8.59 12.50 38.60
C ARG A 299 -9.78 11.53 38.49
N PRO A 300 -10.92 11.84 39.12
CA PRO A 300 -12.14 11.04 38.98
C PRO A 300 -12.48 10.78 37.51
N LYS A 301 -12.97 9.57 37.20
CA LYS A 301 -13.41 9.12 35.86
C LYS A 301 -12.34 8.99 34.77
N VAL A 302 -11.10 9.42 34.99
CA VAL A 302 -10.00 9.23 34.01
C VAL A 302 -9.81 7.74 33.71
N LEU A 303 -9.71 6.89 34.74
CA LEU A 303 -9.55 5.46 34.55
C LEU A 303 -10.75 4.82 33.81
N ASP A 304 -11.96 5.28 34.11
CA ASP A 304 -13.18 4.81 33.46
C ASP A 304 -13.23 5.22 31.99
N LEU A 305 -12.75 6.43 31.65
CA LEU A 305 -12.63 6.89 30.27
C LEU A 305 -11.56 6.11 29.48
N LEU A 306 -10.41 5.84 30.08
CA LEU A 306 -9.37 5.02 29.44
C LEU A 306 -9.91 3.63 29.08
N ARG A 307 -10.63 2.99 30.01
CA ARG A 307 -11.30 1.70 29.77
C ARG A 307 -12.37 1.82 28.69
N PHE A 308 -13.23 2.84 28.79
CA PHE A 308 -14.30 3.11 27.83
C PHE A 308 -13.77 3.25 26.40
N PHE A 309 -12.70 4.02 26.20
CA PHE A 309 -12.05 4.21 24.92
C PHE A 309 -11.36 2.92 24.44
N TYR A 310 -10.62 2.25 25.32
CA TYR A 310 -9.90 1.02 25.00
C TYR A 310 -10.84 -0.10 24.52
N GLU A 311 -11.94 -0.35 25.23
CA GLU A 311 -12.94 -1.37 24.87
C GLU A 311 -13.62 -1.10 23.53
N ARG A 312 -13.67 0.17 23.12
CA ARG A 312 -14.28 0.63 21.84
C ARG A 312 -13.27 0.72 20.70
N GLY A 313 -12.02 0.34 20.95
CA GLY A 313 -10.92 0.37 19.98
C GLY A 313 -10.48 1.79 19.62
N ILE A 314 -10.68 2.75 20.52
CA ILE A 314 -10.12 4.11 20.40
C ILE A 314 -8.72 4.07 21.00
N MET A 315 -7.75 4.51 20.21
CA MET A 315 -6.34 4.51 20.61
C MET A 315 -6.08 5.64 21.61
N LEU A 316 -5.12 5.44 22.50
CA LEU A 316 -4.76 6.39 23.54
C LEU A 316 -3.29 6.73 23.39
N SER A 317 -2.95 8.01 23.53
CA SER A 317 -1.57 8.49 23.51
C SER A 317 -1.39 9.65 24.49
N ILE A 318 -0.15 10.12 24.65
CA ILE A 318 0.21 11.19 25.57
C ILE A 318 0.97 12.26 24.80
N ALA A 319 0.63 13.53 25.02
CA ALA A 319 1.44 14.67 24.64
C ALA A 319 1.60 15.56 25.88
N SER A 320 2.70 15.37 26.62
CA SER A 320 2.91 16.00 27.93
C SER A 320 4.25 16.74 28.03
N LYS A 321 4.27 17.85 28.77
CA LYS A 321 5.49 18.63 29.04
C LYS A 321 6.08 18.23 30.39
N ASN A 322 6.67 17.04 30.43
CA ASN A 322 7.30 16.48 31.62
C ASN A 322 8.67 15.87 31.28
N ASP A 323 9.40 15.49 32.33
CA ASP A 323 10.48 14.51 32.22
C ASP A 323 9.88 13.13 31.90
N GLU A 324 10.31 12.54 30.78
CA GLU A 324 9.80 11.25 30.29
C GLU A 324 9.94 10.14 31.34
N THR A 325 11.11 10.05 31.98
CA THR A 325 11.43 8.97 32.92
C THR A 325 10.51 9.01 34.13
N SER A 326 10.30 10.20 34.70
CA SER A 326 9.52 10.41 35.91
C SER A 326 8.02 10.24 35.64
N ALA A 327 7.51 10.83 34.56
CA ALA A 327 6.10 10.66 34.17
C ALA A 327 5.79 9.22 33.78
N TRP A 328 6.68 8.52 33.08
CA TRP A 328 6.47 7.12 32.72
C TRP A 328 6.41 6.21 33.94
N ARG A 329 7.32 6.38 34.91
CA ARG A 329 7.28 5.65 36.18
C ARG A 329 5.94 5.86 36.90
N ARG A 330 5.43 7.10 36.94
CA ARG A 330 4.15 7.38 37.59
C ARG A 330 2.98 6.70 36.89
N LEU A 331 2.97 6.67 35.55
CA LEU A 331 1.95 5.94 34.78
C LEU A 331 1.96 4.43 35.06
N GLU A 332 3.13 3.85 35.31
CA GLU A 332 3.29 2.44 35.71
C GLU A 332 2.76 2.20 37.13
N GLU A 333 3.10 3.07 38.09
CA GLU A 333 2.60 3.00 39.47
C GLU A 333 1.07 3.13 39.55
N LEU A 334 0.49 3.97 38.70
CA LEU A 334 -0.96 4.16 38.56
C LEU A 334 -1.65 3.05 37.74
N GLY A 335 -0.88 2.13 37.16
CA GLY A 335 -1.40 0.97 36.42
C GLY A 335 -2.05 1.31 35.08
N ILE A 336 -1.69 2.44 34.46
CA ILE A 336 -2.30 2.93 33.21
C ILE A 336 -1.32 3.06 32.04
N ALA A 337 -0.01 2.86 32.25
CA ALA A 337 1.00 2.96 31.19
C ALA A 337 0.65 2.12 29.94
N ASP A 338 0.06 0.94 30.16
CA ASP A 338 -0.28 -0.04 29.11
C ASP A 338 -1.36 0.38 28.11
N TYR A 339 -2.09 1.46 28.40
CA TYR A 339 -3.10 2.02 27.51
C TYR A 339 -2.48 2.85 26.38
N PHE A 340 -1.31 3.44 26.59
CA PHE A 340 -0.78 4.49 25.73
C PHE A 340 0.16 3.97 24.63
N LEU A 341 -0.06 4.45 23.41
CA LEU A 341 0.72 4.18 22.22
C LEU A 341 1.47 5.44 21.81
N TYR A 342 2.75 5.32 21.44
CA TYR A 342 3.58 6.44 20.95
C TYR A 342 3.58 7.71 21.84
N PRO A 343 3.70 7.59 23.18
CA PRO A 343 3.69 8.75 24.08
C PRO A 343 4.80 9.74 23.71
N GLN A 344 4.45 11.03 23.69
CA GLN A 344 5.38 12.15 23.50
C GLN A 344 5.45 12.94 24.81
N ILE A 345 6.44 12.61 25.64
CA ILE A 345 6.66 13.27 26.92
C ILE A 345 7.98 14.02 26.81
N ASN A 346 7.90 15.30 26.45
CA ASN A 346 9.05 16.14 26.15
C ASN A 346 8.64 17.63 26.17
N TRP A 347 9.61 18.52 25.94
CA TRP A 347 9.39 19.97 25.98
C TRP A 347 9.04 20.61 24.62
N LEU A 348 8.70 19.81 23.60
CA LEU A 348 8.25 20.33 22.31
C LEU A 348 6.83 20.92 22.42
N PRO A 349 6.42 21.77 21.45
CA PRO A 349 5.04 22.21 21.35
C PRO A 349 4.06 21.03 21.29
N LYS A 350 2.90 21.14 21.95
CA LYS A 350 1.89 20.06 22.00
C LYS A 350 1.38 19.72 20.61
N SER A 351 1.19 20.72 19.75
CA SER A 351 0.84 20.51 18.34
C SER A 351 1.87 19.67 17.57
N GLU A 352 3.17 19.85 17.83
CA GLU A 352 4.21 19.04 17.20
C GLU A 352 4.16 17.60 17.69
N ASN A 353 4.00 17.41 18.99
CA ASN A 353 3.84 16.09 19.60
C ASN A 353 2.60 15.34 19.06
N VAL A 354 1.45 16.01 18.95
CA VAL A 354 0.24 15.43 18.35
C VAL A 354 0.46 15.07 16.87
N ARG A 355 1.21 15.87 16.11
CA ARG A 355 1.58 15.56 14.72
C ARG A 355 2.45 14.29 14.65
N ILE A 356 3.47 14.19 15.49
CA ILE A 356 4.33 13.00 15.58
C ILE A 356 3.49 11.76 15.89
N ILE A 357 2.56 11.84 16.84
CA ILE A 357 1.66 10.73 17.19
C ILE A 357 0.80 10.34 15.99
N ALA A 358 0.24 11.31 15.27
CA ALA A 358 -0.57 11.06 14.08
C ALA A 358 0.22 10.38 12.95
N GLU A 359 1.46 10.81 12.71
CA GLU A 359 2.37 10.18 11.76
C GLU A 359 2.71 8.74 12.16
N GLN A 360 2.97 8.49 13.44
CA GLN A 360 3.31 7.15 13.95
C GLN A 360 2.14 6.18 13.87
N LEU A 361 0.92 6.65 14.17
CA LEU A 361 -0.32 5.88 14.07
C LEU A 361 -0.86 5.78 12.64
N ASN A 362 -0.38 6.61 11.72
CA ASN A 362 -0.80 6.70 10.32
C ASN A 362 -2.32 6.90 10.17
N ILE A 363 -2.89 7.83 10.94
CA ILE A 363 -4.31 8.23 10.90
C ILE A 363 -4.46 9.75 10.84
N GLY A 364 -5.52 10.23 10.20
CA GLY A 364 -5.75 11.67 9.98
C GLY A 364 -6.04 12.44 11.27
N LEU A 365 -5.51 13.66 11.37
CA LEU A 365 -5.65 14.58 12.52
C LEU A 365 -7.10 14.97 12.82
N ASP A 366 -7.99 14.91 11.84
CA ASP A 366 -9.43 15.11 11.98
C ASP A 366 -10.12 14.04 12.84
N THR A 367 -9.44 12.93 13.12
CA THR A 367 -9.93 11.85 13.99
C THR A 367 -9.29 11.84 15.38
N PHE A 368 -8.54 12.89 15.73
CA PHE A 368 -7.89 13.05 17.02
C PHE A 368 -8.70 13.93 17.94
N ALA A 369 -8.70 13.57 19.23
CA ALA A 369 -9.04 14.48 20.30
C ALA A 369 -7.79 14.75 21.16
N PHE A 370 -7.59 16.00 21.57
CA PHE A 370 -6.55 16.40 22.50
C PHE A 370 -7.20 16.92 23.78
N ILE A 371 -6.79 16.37 24.92
CA ILE A 371 -7.31 16.72 26.25
C ILE A 371 -6.20 17.36 27.06
N ASP A 372 -6.45 18.58 27.54
CA ASP A 372 -5.52 19.37 28.35
C ASP A 372 -6.33 20.30 29.27
N ASP A 373 -5.84 20.59 30.47
CA ASP A 373 -6.48 21.52 31.39
C ASP A 373 -6.23 22.98 30.99
N ASN A 374 -5.08 23.25 30.37
CA ASN A 374 -4.58 24.58 30.08
C ASN A 374 -5.19 25.14 28.78
N PRO A 375 -5.99 26.22 28.84
CA PRO A 375 -6.58 26.84 27.65
C PRO A 375 -5.55 27.31 26.61
N PHE A 376 -4.34 27.67 27.04
CA PHE A 376 -3.28 28.10 26.14
C PHE A 376 -2.80 26.94 25.25
N GLU A 377 -2.59 25.75 25.82
CA GLU A 377 -2.16 24.57 25.06
C GLU A 377 -3.27 24.08 24.13
N LEU A 378 -4.53 24.12 24.59
CA LEU A 378 -5.69 23.83 23.73
C LEU A 378 -5.76 24.81 22.54
N GLU A 379 -5.54 26.10 22.77
CA GLU A 379 -5.54 27.10 21.71
C GLU A 379 -4.34 26.91 20.75
N GLU A 380 -3.15 26.61 21.27
CA GLU A 380 -1.96 26.29 20.49
C GLU A 380 -2.21 25.14 19.52
N VAL A 381 -2.72 24.01 20.03
CA VAL A 381 -3.05 22.83 19.23
C VAL A 381 -4.15 23.13 18.23
N SER A 382 -5.23 23.80 18.64
CA SER A 382 -6.36 24.09 17.74
C SER A 382 -5.98 25.02 16.57
N ARG A 383 -5.06 25.97 16.80
CA ARG A 383 -4.56 26.89 15.76
C ARG A 383 -3.57 26.20 14.83
N ALA A 384 -2.65 25.42 15.39
CA ALA A 384 -1.60 24.74 14.63
C ALA A 384 -2.13 23.53 13.84
N LEU A 385 -3.11 22.80 14.38
CA LEU A 385 -3.65 21.56 13.81
C LEU A 385 -5.16 21.65 13.57
N ARG A 386 -5.54 22.26 12.44
CA ARG A 386 -6.95 22.33 12.02
C ARG A 386 -7.52 20.92 11.79
N GLY A 387 -8.35 20.45 12.72
CA GLY A 387 -8.99 19.14 12.66
C GLY A 387 -8.97 18.38 13.99
N VAL A 388 -8.02 18.68 14.88
CA VAL A 388 -7.94 18.05 16.21
C VAL A 388 -9.03 18.61 17.12
N ALA A 389 -9.87 17.75 17.68
CA ALA A 389 -10.87 18.14 18.66
C ALA A 389 -10.20 18.45 20.00
N CYS A 390 -10.12 19.71 20.40
CA CYS A 390 -9.57 20.12 21.69
C CYS A 390 -10.67 20.08 22.76
N VAL A 391 -10.41 19.40 23.88
CA VAL A 391 -11.35 19.23 24.99
C VAL A 391 -10.66 19.67 26.27
N ASN A 392 -11.31 20.55 27.03
CA ASN A 392 -10.76 20.93 28.33
C ASN A 392 -10.91 19.78 29.32
N ALA A 393 -9.90 19.57 30.17
CA ALA A 393 -9.91 18.51 31.18
C ALA A 393 -11.07 18.61 32.19
N ALA A 394 -11.73 19.77 32.32
CA ALA A 394 -12.96 19.94 33.10
C ALA A 394 -14.20 19.28 32.46
N ASP A 395 -14.18 19.07 31.14
CA ASP A 395 -15.34 18.62 30.35
C ASP A 395 -15.27 17.14 29.95
N ILE A 396 -14.30 16.38 30.47
CA ILE A 396 -14.06 14.97 30.09
C ILE A 396 -15.26 14.06 30.35
N ASP A 397 -16.11 14.41 31.32
CA ASP A 397 -17.32 13.67 31.66
C ASP A 397 -18.31 13.59 30.50
N ASN A 398 -18.33 14.61 29.65
CA ASN A 398 -19.24 14.68 28.51
C ASN A 398 -18.85 13.68 27.40
N LEU A 399 -17.62 13.15 27.44
CA LEU A 399 -17.09 12.26 26.40
C LEU A 399 -17.74 10.88 26.39
N PHE A 400 -18.28 10.42 27.53
CA PHE A 400 -19.03 9.14 27.59
C PHE A 400 -20.28 9.15 26.72
N LEU A 401 -20.93 10.31 26.58
CA LEU A 401 -22.19 10.49 25.89
C LEU A 401 -22.02 11.04 24.46
N ASP A 402 -20.83 11.54 24.13
CA ASP A 402 -20.56 12.12 22.83
C ASP A 402 -20.53 11.01 21.75
N PRO A 403 -21.38 11.10 20.70
CA PRO A 403 -21.44 10.12 19.61
C PRO A 403 -20.11 9.91 18.88
N ARG A 404 -19.21 10.89 18.91
CA ARG A 404 -17.89 10.82 18.26
C ARG A 404 -16.97 9.80 18.93
N TYR A 405 -17.18 9.50 20.22
CA TYR A 405 -16.29 8.64 21.03
C TYR A 405 -16.87 7.24 21.26
N GLN A 406 -17.95 6.87 20.55
CA GLN A 406 -18.60 5.56 20.74
C GLN A 406 -17.87 4.40 20.05
N GLY A 407 -16.89 4.67 19.18
CA GLY A 407 -16.07 3.67 18.48
C GLY A 407 -16.89 2.63 17.70
N THR A 408 -16.39 1.40 17.64
CA THR A 408 -17.10 0.22 17.08
C THR A 408 -17.17 -0.87 18.14
N SER A 409 -18.37 -1.30 18.53
CA SER A 409 -18.58 -2.32 19.58
C SER A 409 -18.45 -3.75 19.04
N SER A 410 -17.31 -4.09 18.42
CA SER A 410 -17.04 -5.45 17.92
C SER A 410 -15.69 -5.97 18.38
N GLU A 411 -15.55 -7.29 18.45
CA GLU A 411 -14.28 -8.01 18.70
C GLU A 411 -13.16 -7.59 17.72
N GLU A 412 -13.50 -7.01 16.57
CA GLU A 412 -12.56 -6.46 15.59
C GLU A 412 -11.91 -5.15 16.08
N ALA A 413 -12.58 -4.38 16.94
CA ALA A 413 -12.02 -3.16 17.54
C ALA A 413 -10.91 -3.47 18.55
N LYS A 414 -11.11 -4.51 19.38
CA LYS A 414 -10.08 -5.03 20.29
C LYS A 414 -8.87 -5.57 19.52
N LYS A 415 -9.12 -6.35 18.45
CA LYS A 415 -8.06 -6.85 17.56
C LYS A 415 -7.24 -5.72 16.91
N ARG A 416 -7.88 -4.60 16.53
CA ARG A 416 -7.17 -3.42 15.99
C ARG A 416 -6.28 -2.75 17.03
N SER A 417 -6.77 -2.48 18.23
CA SER A 417 -5.95 -1.89 19.30
C SER A 417 -4.76 -2.80 19.67
N GLN A 418 -4.98 -4.11 19.67
CA GLN A 418 -3.93 -5.09 19.91
C GLN A 418 -2.87 -5.11 18.79
N PHE A 419 -3.29 -5.05 17.52
CA PHE A 419 -2.38 -4.92 16.38
C PHE A 419 -1.50 -3.66 16.47
N TYR A 420 -2.06 -2.51 16.83
CA TYR A 420 -1.27 -1.28 17.00
C TYR A 420 -0.33 -1.34 18.21
N LYS A 421 -0.71 -2.05 19.28
CA LYS A 421 0.17 -2.31 20.42
C LYS A 421 1.34 -3.21 20.03
N GLU A 422 1.10 -4.27 19.27
CA GLU A 422 2.14 -5.16 18.73
C GLU A 422 3.08 -4.43 17.77
N GLU A 423 2.54 -3.59 16.88
CA GLU A 423 3.33 -2.77 15.96
C GLU A 423 4.15 -1.69 16.69
N PHE A 424 3.58 -1.06 17.72
CA PHE A 424 4.27 -0.10 18.57
C PHE A 424 5.43 -0.75 19.35
N VAL A 425 5.19 -1.93 19.94
CA VAL A 425 6.24 -2.73 20.58
C VAL A 425 7.32 -3.10 19.56
N ARG A 426 6.95 -3.50 18.34
CA ARG A 426 7.90 -3.82 17.27
C ARG A 426 8.74 -2.60 16.87
N LYS A 427 8.13 -1.43 16.68
CA LYS A 427 8.84 -0.19 16.34
C LYS A 427 9.73 0.30 17.47
N LYS A 428 9.28 0.24 18.73
CA LYS A 428 10.06 0.60 19.94
C LYS A 428 11.27 -0.34 20.12
N SER A 429 11.10 -1.61 19.80
CA SER A 429 12.21 -2.56 19.71
C SER A 429 13.16 -2.19 18.56
N ALA A 430 12.65 -1.88 17.37
CA ALA A 430 13.48 -1.48 16.23
C ALA A 430 14.31 -0.20 16.49
N THR A 431 13.76 0.81 17.19
CA THR A 431 14.52 2.02 17.57
C THR A 431 15.60 1.75 18.61
N ARG A 432 15.46 0.72 19.46
CA ARG A 432 16.56 0.28 20.35
C ARG A 432 17.76 -0.28 19.59
N PHE A 433 17.58 -0.75 18.35
CA PHE A 433 18.66 -1.35 17.55
C PHE A 433 19.33 -0.38 16.55
N GLY A 434 18.85 0.85 16.39
CA GLY A 434 19.55 1.90 15.63
C GLY A 434 20.00 1.47 14.22
N SER A 435 21.31 1.54 13.93
CA SER A 435 21.94 1.15 12.65
C SER A 435 22.14 -0.36 12.49
N ASP A 436 21.80 -1.18 13.49
CA ASP A 436 21.99 -2.63 13.49
C ASP A 436 20.74 -3.35 12.95
N TYR A 437 20.49 -3.18 11.66
CA TYR A 437 19.39 -3.85 10.96
C TYR A 437 19.52 -5.39 11.01
N LEU A 438 20.75 -5.92 11.04
CA LEU A 438 21.00 -7.36 11.16
C LEU A 438 20.66 -7.88 12.57
N GLY A 439 21.00 -7.13 13.63
CA GLY A 439 20.58 -7.44 14.99
C GLY A 439 19.05 -7.43 15.17
N PHE A 440 18.36 -6.49 14.52
CA PHE A 440 16.89 -6.49 14.47
C PHE A 440 16.33 -7.75 13.79
N LEU A 441 16.85 -8.12 12.61
CA LEU A 441 16.40 -9.33 11.90
C LEU A 441 16.65 -10.60 12.73
N ALA A 442 17.76 -10.67 13.45
CA ALA A 442 18.05 -11.76 14.37
C ALA A 442 17.03 -11.83 15.51
N SER A 443 16.64 -10.68 16.08
CA SER A 443 15.62 -10.61 17.15
C SER A 443 14.21 -11.01 16.72
N CYS A 444 13.91 -10.96 15.41
CA CYS A 444 12.63 -11.42 14.87
C CYS A 444 12.49 -12.95 14.92
N GLU A 445 13.57 -13.71 15.16
CA GLU A 445 13.59 -15.17 15.13
C GLU A 445 12.95 -15.74 13.86
N ILE A 446 13.42 -15.28 12.71
CA ILE A 446 12.91 -15.71 11.41
C ILE A 446 13.16 -17.22 11.25
N LYS A 447 12.10 -17.96 10.95
CA LYS A 447 12.11 -19.39 10.64
C LYS A 447 11.72 -19.58 9.18
N LEU A 448 12.65 -20.14 8.40
CA LEU A 448 12.48 -20.51 7.01
C LEU A 448 12.27 -22.02 6.93
N TYR A 449 11.12 -22.43 6.40
CA TYR A 449 10.83 -23.82 6.09
C TYR A 449 11.09 -24.07 4.61
N ILE A 450 11.92 -25.06 4.31
CA ILE A 450 12.28 -25.45 2.94
C ILE A 450 11.78 -26.88 2.73
N ASP A 451 10.75 -27.03 1.92
CA ASP A 451 10.12 -28.31 1.64
C ASP A 451 10.26 -28.67 0.16
N ALA A 452 10.29 -29.98 -0.13
CA ALA A 452 10.10 -30.43 -1.50
C ALA A 452 8.69 -30.06 -1.97
N TYR A 453 8.57 -29.70 -3.25
CA TYR A 453 7.27 -29.44 -3.86
C TYR A 453 6.33 -30.65 -3.73
N ALA A 454 5.09 -30.41 -3.30
CA ALA A 454 4.00 -31.39 -3.30
C ALA A 454 2.86 -30.95 -4.23
N ALA A 455 1.99 -31.88 -4.65
CA ALA A 455 0.88 -31.57 -5.56
C ALA A 455 -0.07 -30.49 -5.02
N ASP A 456 -0.27 -30.45 -3.71
CA ASP A 456 -1.12 -29.46 -3.03
C ASP A 456 -0.55 -28.03 -3.10
N ASP A 457 0.73 -27.87 -3.45
CA ASP A 457 1.37 -26.57 -3.63
C ASP A 457 1.08 -25.92 -4.99
N LEU A 458 0.49 -26.67 -5.93
CA LEU A 458 0.33 -26.23 -7.33
C LEU A 458 -0.36 -24.87 -7.45
N ASP A 459 -1.48 -24.69 -6.76
CA ASP A 459 -2.26 -23.44 -6.82
C ASP A 459 -1.44 -22.26 -6.29
N ARG A 460 -0.75 -22.47 -5.17
CA ARG A 460 -0.02 -21.42 -4.49
C ARG A 460 1.28 -21.06 -5.22
N VAL A 461 1.98 -22.05 -5.77
CA VAL A 461 3.17 -21.86 -6.61
C VAL A 461 2.79 -21.17 -7.92
N SER A 462 1.71 -21.59 -8.57
CA SER A 462 1.23 -20.96 -9.80
C SER A 462 0.88 -19.48 -9.56
N GLU A 463 0.21 -19.17 -8.44
CA GLU A 463 -0.07 -17.79 -8.04
C GLU A 463 1.22 -16.99 -7.80
N LEU A 464 2.18 -17.56 -7.06
CA LEU A 464 3.44 -16.90 -6.73
C LEU A 464 4.27 -16.58 -7.98
N VAL A 465 4.46 -17.57 -8.86
CA VAL A 465 5.20 -17.43 -10.13
C VAL A 465 4.61 -16.31 -10.99
N GLN A 466 3.29 -16.21 -11.05
CA GLN A 466 2.59 -15.21 -11.86
C GLN A 466 2.72 -13.79 -11.27
N ARG A 467 2.69 -13.67 -9.93
CA ARG A 467 2.74 -12.39 -9.21
C ARG A 467 4.15 -11.83 -9.03
N THR A 468 5.18 -12.67 -9.05
CA THR A 468 6.55 -12.21 -8.77
C THR A 468 7.22 -11.61 -10.00
N ASN A 469 7.50 -10.30 -9.94
CA ASN A 469 8.21 -9.55 -10.99
C ASN A 469 9.58 -8.99 -10.52
N GLN A 470 9.68 -8.51 -9.27
CA GLN A 470 10.90 -7.86 -8.76
C GLN A 470 11.94 -8.87 -8.24
N LEU A 471 11.47 -9.97 -7.66
CA LEU A 471 12.29 -11.07 -7.16
C LEU A 471 12.12 -12.33 -8.01
N ASN A 472 11.98 -12.15 -9.33
CA ASN A 472 11.99 -13.22 -10.32
C ASN A 472 13.35 -13.20 -11.02
N PHE A 473 14.17 -14.20 -10.73
CA PHE A 473 15.58 -14.20 -11.10
C PHE A 473 15.77 -14.54 -12.58
N SER A 474 15.08 -15.56 -13.08
CA SER A 474 15.15 -15.98 -14.48
C SER A 474 14.38 -15.05 -15.43
N GLY A 475 13.44 -14.26 -14.89
CA GLY A 475 12.47 -13.47 -15.65
C GLY A 475 11.44 -14.32 -16.39
N ARG A 476 11.39 -15.64 -16.15
CA ARG A 476 10.40 -16.55 -16.73
C ARG A 476 9.09 -16.45 -15.98
N LYS A 477 7.99 -16.59 -16.71
CA LYS A 477 6.66 -16.83 -16.15
C LYS A 477 6.17 -18.12 -16.76
N TYR A 478 5.49 -18.91 -15.94
CA TYR A 478 4.89 -20.17 -16.37
C TYR A 478 3.39 -20.03 -16.34
N ALA A 479 2.74 -20.27 -17.47
CA ALA A 479 1.33 -20.63 -17.46
C ALA A 479 1.16 -21.94 -16.67
N ARG A 480 -0.05 -22.17 -16.15
CA ARG A 480 -0.32 -23.36 -15.32
C ARG A 480 -0.04 -24.66 -16.07
N GLU A 481 -0.26 -24.69 -17.37
CA GLU A 481 -0.03 -25.85 -18.22
C GLU A 481 1.46 -26.05 -18.54
N GLU A 482 2.25 -24.96 -18.55
CA GLU A 482 3.69 -24.98 -18.84
C GLU A 482 4.53 -25.42 -17.64
N ILE A 483 4.05 -25.18 -16.41
CA ILE A 483 4.75 -25.60 -15.19
C ILE A 483 4.58 -27.10 -14.93
N LEU A 484 3.47 -27.71 -15.35
CA LEU A 484 3.17 -29.12 -15.06
C LEU A 484 4.25 -30.12 -15.57
N PRO A 485 4.74 -30.02 -16.83
CA PRO A 485 5.83 -30.88 -17.29
C PRO A 485 7.12 -30.68 -16.48
N ILE A 486 7.41 -29.45 -16.06
CA ILE A 486 8.57 -29.12 -15.25
C ILE A 486 8.43 -29.73 -13.86
N LEU A 487 7.25 -29.66 -13.25
CA LEU A 487 6.94 -30.26 -11.95
C LEU A 487 7.09 -31.79 -11.99
N ALA A 488 6.78 -32.42 -13.12
CA ALA A 488 6.95 -33.86 -13.33
C ALA A 488 8.40 -34.32 -13.63
N ASP A 489 9.34 -33.41 -13.89
CA ASP A 489 10.73 -33.77 -14.23
C ASP A 489 11.57 -34.20 -13.02
N ASP A 490 11.83 -35.50 -12.85
CA ASP A 490 12.59 -36.02 -11.71
C ASP A 490 14.09 -35.63 -11.72
N GLU A 491 14.63 -35.09 -12.81
CA GLU A 491 16.04 -34.66 -12.87
C GLU A 491 16.32 -33.35 -12.14
N VAL A 492 15.27 -32.56 -11.86
CA VAL A 492 15.37 -31.31 -11.10
C VAL A 492 14.64 -31.42 -9.77
N LYS A 493 15.22 -30.83 -8.73
CA LYS A 493 14.57 -30.67 -7.43
C LYS A 493 13.77 -29.39 -7.43
N LYS A 494 12.57 -29.43 -6.84
CA LYS A 494 11.70 -28.28 -6.69
C LYS A 494 11.46 -28.03 -5.22
N TYR A 495 11.63 -26.78 -4.82
CA TYR A 495 11.48 -26.37 -3.44
C TYR A 495 10.38 -25.34 -3.31
N VAL A 496 9.60 -25.46 -2.24
CA VAL A 496 8.66 -24.44 -1.77
C VAL A 496 9.20 -23.89 -0.45
N LEU A 497 9.30 -22.57 -0.38
CA LEU A 497 9.81 -21.88 0.79
C LEU A 497 8.63 -21.27 1.54
N ARG A 498 8.53 -21.55 2.84
CA ARG A 498 7.57 -20.92 3.75
C ARG A 498 8.31 -20.19 4.85
N CYS A 499 7.75 -19.08 5.34
CA CYS A 499 8.42 -18.26 6.35
C CYS A 499 7.49 -17.93 7.50
N SER A 500 8.04 -17.85 8.71
CA SER A 500 7.39 -17.27 9.89
C SER A 500 8.41 -16.51 10.74
N ASP A 501 7.95 -15.63 11.60
CA ASP A 501 8.77 -14.97 12.63
C ASP A 501 7.97 -14.85 13.94
N ASN A 502 8.53 -14.17 14.95
CA ASN A 502 7.87 -13.94 16.24
C ASN A 502 6.55 -13.16 16.16
N PHE A 503 6.15 -12.68 14.97
CA PHE A 503 4.93 -11.92 14.73
C PHE A 503 3.89 -12.66 13.88
N GLY A 504 4.20 -13.84 13.35
CA GLY A 504 3.24 -14.68 12.63
C GLY A 504 3.80 -15.41 11.41
N SER A 505 2.93 -16.13 10.70
CA SER A 505 3.27 -16.90 9.51
C SER A 505 2.95 -16.15 8.21
N TYR A 506 3.84 -16.27 7.23
CA TYR A 506 3.73 -15.66 5.91
C TYR A 506 3.22 -16.61 4.82
N GLY A 507 3.04 -17.90 5.15
CA GLY A 507 2.69 -18.95 4.19
C GLY A 507 3.81 -19.23 3.18
N ALA A 508 3.45 -19.76 2.00
CA ALA A 508 4.42 -19.95 0.92
C ALA A 508 4.87 -18.59 0.36
N VAL A 509 6.18 -18.35 0.44
CA VAL A 509 6.85 -17.11 0.05
C VAL A 509 7.86 -17.31 -1.07
N GLY A 510 8.21 -18.55 -1.43
CA GLY A 510 9.20 -18.82 -2.46
C GLY A 510 8.97 -20.12 -3.22
N PHE A 511 9.48 -20.15 -4.45
CA PHE A 511 9.55 -21.34 -5.30
C PHE A 511 10.90 -21.37 -6.01
N ALA A 512 11.53 -22.54 -6.07
CA ALA A 512 12.82 -22.72 -6.74
C ALA A 512 12.88 -24.04 -7.51
N ILE A 513 13.54 -24.00 -8.68
CA ILE A 513 13.91 -25.19 -9.46
C ILE A 513 15.43 -25.29 -9.45
N VAL A 514 15.94 -26.39 -8.94
CA VAL A 514 17.37 -26.60 -8.67
C VAL A 514 17.83 -27.91 -9.32
N ARG A 515 18.92 -27.82 -10.09
CA ARG A 515 19.63 -28.97 -10.63
C ARG A 515 20.98 -29.09 -9.93
N PHE A 516 21.28 -30.30 -9.47
CA PHE A 516 22.57 -30.61 -8.88
C PHE A 516 23.47 -31.24 -9.95
N VAL A 517 24.60 -30.59 -10.23
CA VAL A 517 25.61 -31.05 -11.18
C VAL A 517 26.91 -31.25 -10.42
N LYS A 518 27.85 -32.04 -10.96
CA LYS A 518 29.12 -32.36 -10.28
C LYS A 518 29.83 -31.09 -9.77
N GLN A 519 29.92 -30.94 -8.44
CA GLN A 519 30.50 -29.79 -7.73
C GLN A 519 29.86 -28.41 -8.03
N GLU A 520 28.67 -28.36 -8.63
CA GLU A 520 27.95 -27.12 -8.93
C GLU A 520 26.44 -27.26 -8.65
N ILE A 521 25.88 -26.29 -7.94
CA ILE A 521 24.43 -26.15 -7.77
C ILE A 521 23.93 -25.16 -8.82
N ARG A 522 22.96 -25.57 -9.66
CA ARG A 522 22.33 -24.71 -10.66
C ARG A 522 20.89 -24.41 -10.28
N ILE A 523 20.61 -23.14 -9.99
CA ILE A 523 19.26 -22.64 -9.74
C ILE A 523 18.71 -22.15 -11.08
N GLU A 524 17.87 -22.98 -11.70
CA GLU A 524 17.31 -22.72 -13.03
C GLU A 524 16.16 -21.71 -12.97
N ASP A 525 15.42 -21.71 -11.86
CA ASP A 525 14.43 -20.69 -11.57
C ASP A 525 14.32 -20.43 -10.07
N PHE A 526 14.07 -19.17 -9.72
CA PHE A 526 13.89 -18.75 -8.34
C PHE A 526 12.99 -17.53 -8.28
N MET A 527 11.94 -17.64 -7.46
CA MET A 527 10.98 -16.56 -7.24
C MET A 527 10.70 -16.40 -5.75
N LEU A 528 10.66 -15.15 -5.30
CA LEU A 528 10.25 -14.80 -3.94
C LEU A 528 9.14 -13.75 -3.91
N SER A 529 8.27 -13.85 -2.92
CA SER A 529 7.26 -12.85 -2.61
C SER A 529 7.92 -11.55 -2.15
N CYS A 530 7.38 -10.41 -2.56
CA CYS A 530 7.84 -9.09 -2.10
C CYS A 530 7.71 -8.89 -0.58
N ARG A 531 6.90 -9.71 0.11
CA ARG A 531 6.73 -9.66 1.58
C ARG A 531 7.99 -10.04 2.36
N VAL A 532 8.89 -10.80 1.75
CA VAL A 532 10.13 -11.27 2.37
C VAL A 532 11.38 -10.58 1.80
N GLN A 533 11.19 -9.57 0.96
CA GLN A 533 12.28 -8.79 0.40
C GLN A 533 13.11 -8.11 1.51
N GLY A 534 14.45 -8.17 1.38
CA GLY A 534 15.37 -7.54 2.33
C GLY A 534 15.48 -8.27 3.67
N ARG A 535 14.99 -9.52 3.76
CA ARG A 535 15.08 -10.38 4.95
C ARG A 535 16.06 -11.54 4.80
N PHE A 536 16.93 -11.53 3.78
CA PHE A 536 17.97 -12.53 3.55
C PHE A 536 17.48 -13.97 3.34
N ILE A 537 16.21 -14.16 2.92
CA ILE A 537 15.64 -15.48 2.62
C ILE A 537 16.38 -16.15 1.45
N GLU A 538 16.82 -15.35 0.48
CA GLU A 538 17.64 -15.76 -0.65
C GLU A 538 18.94 -16.42 -0.18
N GLN A 539 19.68 -15.72 0.68
CA GLN A 539 20.96 -16.18 1.21
C GLN A 539 20.79 -17.42 2.08
N ALA A 540 19.78 -17.44 2.97
CA ALA A 540 19.47 -18.61 3.80
C ALA A 540 19.12 -19.84 2.97
N PHE A 541 18.33 -19.67 1.89
CA PHE A 541 18.00 -20.75 0.97
C PHE A 541 19.26 -21.27 0.23
N PHE A 542 20.10 -20.37 -0.31
CA PHE A 542 21.32 -20.79 -0.99
C PHE A 542 22.29 -21.51 -0.05
N ASN A 543 22.43 -21.03 1.19
CA ASN A 543 23.24 -21.69 2.21
C ASN A 543 22.71 -23.10 2.51
N HIS A 544 21.40 -23.25 2.67
CA HIS A 544 20.78 -24.54 2.89
C HIS A 544 21.09 -25.53 1.75
N LEU A 545 21.00 -25.10 0.49
CA LEU A 545 21.36 -25.94 -0.65
C LEU A 545 22.82 -26.40 -0.58
N VAL A 546 23.74 -25.49 -0.25
CA VAL A 546 25.18 -25.81 -0.10
C VAL A 546 25.42 -26.82 1.03
N ILE A 547 24.83 -26.60 2.20
CA ILE A 547 24.96 -27.47 3.36
C ILE A 547 24.38 -28.86 3.06
N SER A 548 23.21 -28.93 2.41
CA SER A 548 22.53 -30.19 2.08
C SER A 548 23.35 -31.14 1.21
N GLN A 549 24.32 -30.62 0.44
CA GLN A 549 25.18 -31.39 -0.47
C GLN A 549 26.54 -31.78 0.13
N SER A 550 26.84 -31.35 1.37
CA SER A 550 28.17 -31.49 1.97
C SER A 550 28.61 -32.95 2.19
N GLY A 551 27.68 -33.91 2.25
CA GLY A 551 27.95 -35.33 2.48
C GLY A 551 28.26 -36.17 1.24
N GLN A 552 27.96 -35.69 0.02
CA GLN A 552 28.08 -36.49 -1.22
C GLN A 552 29.14 -35.95 -2.19
N GLN A 553 29.29 -34.62 -2.28
CA GLN A 553 30.40 -33.90 -2.94
C GLN A 553 30.21 -32.41 -2.66
N LYS A 554 31.10 -31.79 -1.87
CA LYS A 554 30.98 -30.36 -1.53
C LYS A 554 30.92 -29.50 -2.80
N PRO A 555 29.85 -28.71 -3.01
CA PRO A 555 29.74 -27.85 -4.17
C PRO A 555 30.81 -26.75 -4.06
N LYS A 556 31.46 -26.46 -5.19
CA LYS A 556 32.44 -25.38 -5.30
C LYS A 556 31.83 -24.13 -5.92
N LYS A 557 30.70 -24.27 -6.61
CA LYS A 557 30.06 -23.20 -7.37
C LYS A 557 28.55 -23.23 -7.16
N LEU A 558 27.94 -22.06 -7.12
CA LEU A 558 26.50 -21.91 -7.21
C LEU A 558 26.21 -20.95 -8.36
N TRP A 559 25.42 -21.43 -9.32
CA TRP A 559 25.00 -20.67 -10.49
C TRP A 559 23.49 -20.41 -10.42
N VAL A 560 23.10 -19.18 -10.72
CA VAL A 560 21.70 -18.76 -10.80
C VAL A 560 21.43 -18.30 -12.22
N ASN A 561 20.38 -18.85 -12.82
CA ASN A 561 19.83 -18.36 -14.07
C ASN A 561 19.23 -16.97 -13.84
N PHE A 562 20.04 -15.94 -14.08
CA PHE A 562 19.61 -14.55 -13.97
C PHE A 562 19.50 -13.90 -15.33
N LYS A 563 18.33 -13.33 -15.63
CA LYS A 563 18.09 -12.54 -16.84
C LYS A 563 17.70 -11.12 -16.44
N PRO A 564 18.54 -10.10 -16.72
CA PRO A 564 18.19 -8.72 -16.44
C PRO A 564 16.91 -8.32 -17.16
N THR A 565 15.98 -7.73 -16.41
CA THR A 565 14.76 -7.08 -16.92
C THR A 565 14.66 -5.68 -16.30
N GLY A 566 13.81 -4.82 -16.84
CA GLY A 566 13.56 -3.50 -16.23
C GLY A 566 12.92 -3.54 -14.83
N ARG A 567 12.65 -4.72 -14.26
CA ARG A 567 11.85 -4.90 -13.03
C ARG A 567 12.54 -5.71 -11.94
N ASN A 568 13.40 -6.65 -12.30
CA ASN A 568 14.11 -7.51 -11.35
C ASN A 568 15.44 -6.92 -10.87
N ILE A 569 15.52 -5.58 -10.84
CA ILE A 569 16.66 -4.84 -10.25
C ILE A 569 16.89 -5.29 -8.79
N PRO A 570 15.86 -5.49 -7.94
CA PRO A 570 16.10 -5.99 -6.58
C PRO A 570 16.74 -7.37 -6.53
N ALA A 571 16.34 -8.31 -7.39
CA ALA A 571 16.98 -9.62 -7.48
C ALA A 571 18.44 -9.51 -7.92
N GLN A 572 18.74 -8.60 -8.86
CA GLN A 572 20.11 -8.32 -9.28
C GLN A 572 20.97 -7.83 -8.10
N GLN A 573 20.47 -6.88 -7.33
CA GLN A 573 21.16 -6.32 -6.18
C GLN A 573 21.47 -7.37 -5.11
N VAL A 574 20.55 -8.34 -4.89
CA VAL A 574 20.82 -9.46 -3.99
C VAL A 574 21.98 -10.30 -4.49
N LEU A 575 21.97 -10.70 -5.76
CA LEU A 575 23.06 -11.50 -6.34
C LEU A 575 24.40 -10.75 -6.29
N GLU A 576 24.42 -9.46 -6.62
CA GLU A 576 25.62 -8.61 -6.51
C GLU A 576 26.14 -8.53 -5.07
N SER A 577 25.24 -8.37 -4.08
CA SER A 577 25.62 -8.35 -2.66
C SER A 577 26.21 -9.68 -2.15
N LEU A 578 25.88 -10.78 -2.83
CA LEU A 578 26.40 -12.13 -2.55
C LEU A 578 27.58 -12.50 -3.44
N HIS A 579 28.21 -11.53 -4.10
CA HIS A 579 29.39 -11.70 -4.96
C HIS A 579 29.17 -12.62 -6.17
N PHE A 580 27.95 -12.66 -6.71
CA PHE A 580 27.71 -13.35 -7.96
C PHE A 580 28.21 -12.53 -9.15
N GLU A 581 28.92 -13.19 -10.06
CA GLU A 581 29.52 -12.58 -11.24
C GLU A 581 28.94 -13.16 -12.55
N PRO A 582 28.87 -12.36 -13.62
CA PRO A 582 28.43 -12.84 -14.93
C PRO A 582 29.32 -13.96 -15.47
N CYS A 583 28.71 -15.05 -15.92
CA CYS A 583 29.42 -16.11 -16.61
C CYS A 583 29.34 -15.94 -18.13
N SER A 584 30.44 -16.26 -18.83
CA SER A 584 30.47 -16.42 -20.29
C SER A 584 31.08 -17.81 -20.58
N PRO A 585 30.50 -18.63 -21.48
CA PRO A 585 29.42 -18.32 -22.44
C PRO A 585 27.99 -18.60 -21.93
N GLU A 586 27.81 -19.11 -20.72
CA GLU A 586 26.50 -19.46 -20.15
C GLU A 586 25.74 -18.22 -19.63
N LYS A 587 24.51 -17.99 -20.09
CA LYS A 587 23.66 -16.89 -19.60
C LYS A 587 23.27 -17.10 -18.13
N GLY A 588 23.85 -16.34 -17.21
CA GLY A 588 23.51 -16.35 -15.79
C GLY A 588 24.60 -15.73 -14.93
N LEU A 589 24.42 -15.83 -13.61
CA LEU A 589 25.31 -15.30 -12.59
C LEU A 589 25.84 -16.45 -11.72
N ARG A 590 27.11 -16.41 -11.32
CA ARG A 590 27.75 -17.49 -10.53
C ARG A 590 28.58 -16.93 -9.40
N VAL A 591 28.61 -17.64 -8.28
CA VAL A 591 29.52 -17.39 -7.16
C VAL A 591 30.45 -18.60 -6.95
N ASP A 592 31.71 -18.32 -6.59
CA ASP A 592 32.67 -19.33 -6.14
C ASP A 592 32.54 -19.54 -4.63
N LEU A 593 32.02 -20.70 -4.23
CA LEU A 593 31.79 -21.09 -2.84
C LEU A 593 33.09 -21.44 -2.09
N THR A 594 34.23 -21.49 -2.78
CA THR A 594 35.54 -21.61 -2.14
C THR A 594 36.11 -20.26 -1.69
N LEU A 595 35.60 -19.16 -2.25
CA LEU A 595 36.02 -17.79 -1.95
C LEU A 595 35.00 -17.03 -1.10
N HIS A 596 33.71 -17.28 -1.30
CA HIS A 596 32.64 -16.56 -0.64
C HIS A 596 31.71 -17.52 0.11
N SER A 597 31.51 -17.27 1.41
CA SER A 597 30.52 -17.98 2.22
C SER A 597 29.13 -17.38 2.03
N LEU A 598 28.10 -18.24 2.05
CA LEU A 598 26.69 -17.83 2.03
C LEU A 598 26.04 -17.97 3.41
N ASP A 599 26.83 -18.10 4.49
CA ASP A 599 26.32 -18.32 5.85
C ASP A 599 25.28 -17.27 6.25
N CYS A 600 24.16 -17.74 6.82
CA CYS A 600 23.08 -16.91 7.33
C CYS A 600 22.66 -17.43 8.71
N ALA A 601 23.41 -17.04 9.75
CA ALA A 601 23.28 -17.62 11.09
C ALA A 601 22.04 -17.15 11.87
N PHE A 602 21.41 -16.05 11.46
CA PHE A 602 20.28 -15.44 12.17
C PHE A 602 18.90 -15.91 11.69
N ILE A 603 18.85 -16.77 10.66
CA ILE A 603 17.62 -17.39 10.17
C ILE A 603 17.67 -18.88 10.50
N SER A 604 16.70 -19.35 11.27
CA SER A 604 16.55 -20.77 11.53
C SER A 604 15.95 -21.43 10.29
N VAL A 605 16.58 -22.50 9.79
CA VAL A 605 16.11 -23.24 8.62
C VAL A 605 15.67 -24.64 9.03
N ALA A 606 14.45 -25.04 8.66
CA ALA A 606 13.87 -26.35 8.97
C ALA A 606 13.12 -26.94 7.77
N SER A 607 12.71 -28.20 7.86
CA SER A 607 11.79 -28.85 6.91
C SER A 607 10.55 -29.34 7.68
N LEU A 608 9.35 -29.11 7.13
CA LEU A 608 8.09 -29.54 7.73
C LEU A 608 7.85 -31.06 7.61
N SER A 609 8.48 -31.71 6.63
CA SER A 609 8.35 -33.15 6.38
C SER A 609 9.17 -34.06 7.31
N ALA A 610 9.84 -33.53 8.33
CA ALA A 610 10.68 -34.30 9.25
C ALA A 610 9.96 -34.77 10.54
N ASN A 611 8.67 -34.48 10.71
CA ASN A 611 7.87 -35.06 11.80
C ASN A 611 7.21 -36.36 11.33
N GLU A 612 7.92 -37.48 11.43
CA GLU A 612 7.28 -38.80 11.47
C GLU A 612 6.38 -38.91 12.72
N PRO A 613 5.22 -39.59 12.62
CA PRO A 613 4.33 -39.80 13.75
C PRO A 613 4.98 -40.79 14.74
N GLY A 614 5.03 -40.38 16.00
CA GLY A 614 5.63 -41.17 17.09
C GLY A 614 5.13 -42.62 17.11
N SER A 615 6.08 -43.52 16.89
CA SER A 615 5.98 -44.93 17.22
C SER A 615 5.98 -45.11 18.75
N GLY A 616 5.18 -46.05 19.24
CA GLY A 616 5.45 -46.77 20.48
C GLY A 616 5.00 -46.11 21.78
N ARG A 617 3.75 -46.36 22.18
CA ARG A 617 3.45 -46.64 23.59
C ARG A 617 2.77 -48.00 23.68
N GLU A 618 3.59 -49.05 23.83
CA GLU A 618 3.20 -50.26 24.55
C GLU A 618 4.19 -50.48 25.70
N ALA A 619 3.60 -50.76 26.87
CA ALA A 619 4.11 -51.48 28.06
C ALA A 619 5.41 -50.96 28.74
N SER A 620 5.61 -51.00 30.05
CA SER A 620 4.86 -51.58 31.18
C SER A 620 5.53 -51.17 32.50
N HIS A 621 4.75 -50.75 33.49
CA HIS A 621 4.68 -51.29 34.87
C HIS A 621 3.80 -50.41 35.77
#